data_AF-A0A1Z5T4H5-F1
#
_entry.id   AF-A0A1Z5T4H5-F1
#
_cell.length_a   1.000
_cell.length_b   1.000
_cell.length_c   1.000
_cell.angle_alpha   90.00
_cell.angle_beta   90.00
_cell.angle_gamma   90.00
#
_symmetry.space_group_name_H-M   'P 1'
#
loop_
_entity.id
_entity.type
_entity.pdbx_description
1 polymer ?
#
loop_
_entity_poly.entity_id
_entity_poly.type
_entity_poly.pdbx_seq_one_letter_code
_entity_poly.pdbx_strand_id
1 'polypeptide(L)'
;MQAPPAYEGMLIHAVLHRVEGDYRNAEAWYGDVFHGEEQECGGKGCLERCWGGGREGLERCLGFVRRVEGLRKEGKKATVGRGDGGEGSDEHTGLEDLERESRREIEALVGWCVERFGTAKCEDATQVWVRDREEVREMKKEMVVGGEGWRQF
;
A
#
# COMPACT_ATOMS: atom_id res chain seq x y z
N MET A 1 -19.17 -4.24 -18.92
CA MET A 1 -17.95 -3.42 -18.78
C MET A 1 -17.26 -3.94 -17.52
N GLN A 2 -16.03 -4.46 -17.60
CA GLN A 2 -15.24 -4.77 -16.40
C GLN A 2 -14.72 -3.44 -15.85
N ALA A 3 -14.59 -3.33 -14.52
CA ALA A 3 -13.86 -2.21 -13.96
C ALA A 3 -12.38 -2.39 -14.36
N PRO A 4 -11.70 -1.34 -14.86
CA PRO A 4 -10.24 -1.37 -14.94
C PRO A 4 -9.69 -1.67 -13.53
N PRO A 5 -8.49 -2.28 -13.42
CA PRO A 5 -7.86 -2.50 -12.13
C PRO A 5 -7.87 -1.20 -11.30
N ALA A 6 -8.42 -1.27 -10.09
CA ALA A 6 -8.45 -0.15 -9.16
C ALA A 6 -7.12 -0.09 -8.42
N TYR A 7 -6.09 0.41 -9.11
CA TYR A 7 -4.71 0.47 -8.59
C TYR A 7 -4.62 1.27 -7.30
N GLU A 8 -5.43 2.31 -7.15
CA GLU A 8 -5.58 3.06 -5.90
C GLU A 8 -6.09 2.17 -4.76
N GLY A 9 -7.05 1.29 -5.02
CA GLY A 9 -7.56 0.34 -4.03
C GLY A 9 -6.52 -0.69 -3.64
N MET A 10 -5.74 -1.17 -4.62
CA MET A 10 -4.61 -2.08 -4.38
C MET A 10 -3.51 -1.40 -3.57
N LEU A 11 -3.21 -0.13 -3.85
CA LEU A 11 -2.22 0.66 -3.12
C LEU A 11 -2.66 0.94 -1.68
N ILE A 12 -3.94 1.25 -1.45
CA ILE A 12 -4.53 1.33 -0.10
C ILE A 12 -4.35 -0.01 0.63
N HIS A 13 -4.54 -1.14 -0.05
CA HIS A 13 -4.35 -2.46 0.54
C HIS A 13 -2.88 -2.73 0.92
N ALA A 14 -1.93 -2.28 0.11
CA ALA A 14 -0.51 -2.34 0.45
C ALA A 14 -0.20 -1.59 1.76
N VAL A 15 -0.77 -0.38 1.91
CA VAL A 15 -0.65 0.42 3.14
C VAL A 15 -1.28 -0.30 4.33
N LEU A 16 -2.46 -0.92 4.17
CA LEU A 16 -3.14 -1.67 5.23
C LEU A 16 -2.25 -2.80 5.76
N HIS A 17 -1.75 -3.67 4.88
CA HIS A 17 -0.85 -4.76 5.29
C HIS A 17 0.42 -4.25 5.99
N ARG A 18 0.99 -3.12 5.53
CA ARG A 18 2.15 -2.52 6.18
C ARG A 18 1.85 -2.10 7.62
N VAL A 19 0.69 -1.50 7.87
CA VAL A 19 0.24 -1.08 9.21
C VAL A 19 -0.03 -2.31 10.10
N GLU A 20 -0.64 -3.36 9.55
CA GLU A 20 -0.88 -4.62 10.26
C GLU A 20 0.43 -5.33 10.63
N GLY A 21 1.47 -5.16 9.82
CA GLY A 21 2.77 -5.83 10.00
C GLY A 21 3.08 -6.93 9.03
N ASP A 22 2.23 -7.10 8.03
CA ASP A 22 2.44 -8.07 6.99
C ASP A 22 3.27 -7.45 5.88
N TYR A 23 4.55 -7.25 6.17
CA TYR A 23 5.45 -6.51 5.30
C TYR A 23 5.70 -7.23 3.96
N ARG A 24 5.69 -8.56 3.94
CA ARG A 24 5.82 -9.34 2.71
C ARG A 24 4.60 -9.12 1.81
N ASN A 25 3.39 -9.15 2.38
CA ASN A 25 2.20 -8.85 1.61
C ASN A 25 2.14 -7.40 1.16
N ALA A 26 2.59 -6.46 1.99
CA ALA A 26 2.71 -5.06 1.59
C ALA A 26 3.64 -4.90 0.38
N GLU A 27 4.87 -5.43 0.44
CA GLU A 27 5.83 -5.38 -0.68
C GLU A 27 5.26 -6.00 -1.96
N ALA A 28 4.56 -7.14 -1.85
CA ALA A 28 3.91 -7.77 -3.00
C ALA A 28 2.84 -6.87 -3.64
N TRP A 29 1.96 -6.26 -2.85
CA TRP A 29 0.94 -5.34 -3.38
C TRP A 29 1.56 -4.09 -4.01
N TYR A 30 2.62 -3.52 -3.44
CA TYR A 30 3.32 -2.40 -4.06
C TYR A 30 3.92 -2.78 -5.43
N GLY A 31 4.50 -3.99 -5.53
CA GLY A 31 4.99 -4.54 -6.79
C GLY A 31 3.87 -4.76 -7.82
N ASP A 32 2.74 -5.33 -7.40
CA ASP A 32 1.57 -5.56 -8.26
C ASP A 32 1.03 -4.25 -8.84
N VAL A 33 0.92 -3.21 -8.00
CA VAL A 33 0.52 -1.86 -8.44
C VAL A 33 1.54 -1.30 -9.44
N PHE A 34 2.83 -1.38 -9.13
CA PHE A 34 3.88 -0.87 -10.03
C PHE A 34 3.80 -1.51 -11.41
N HIS A 35 3.77 -2.84 -11.47
CA HIS A 35 3.75 -3.57 -12.74
C HIS A 35 2.44 -3.34 -13.50
N GLY A 36 1.31 -3.29 -12.81
CA GLY A 36 0.02 -3.00 -13.41
C GLY A 36 -0.05 -1.58 -14.00
N GLU A 37 0.42 -0.56 -13.26
CA GLU A 37 0.48 0.81 -13.76
C GLU A 37 1.49 0.96 -14.91
N GLU A 38 2.65 0.31 -14.85
CA GLU A 38 3.63 0.28 -15.94
C GLU A 38 3.00 -0.26 -17.24
N GLN A 39 2.23 -1.34 -17.14
CA GLN A 39 1.59 -1.99 -18.27
C GLN A 39 0.39 -1.21 -18.83
N GLU A 40 -0.51 -0.73 -17.97
CA GLU A 40 -1.81 -0.16 -18.38
C GLU A 40 -1.76 1.36 -18.62
N CYS A 41 -0.93 2.09 -17.89
CA CYS A 41 -0.86 3.56 -17.97
C CYS A 41 0.56 4.11 -18.15
N GLY A 42 1.53 3.27 -18.53
CA GLY A 42 2.91 3.67 -18.75
C GLY A 42 3.58 4.20 -17.47
N GLY A 43 3.16 3.70 -16.32
CA GLY A 43 3.64 4.07 -14.98
C GLY A 43 2.96 5.32 -14.40
N LYS A 44 2.08 5.98 -15.15
CA LYS A 44 1.43 7.24 -14.76
C LYS A 44 0.20 7.02 -13.90
N GLY A 45 0.42 6.58 -12.67
CA GLY A 45 -0.64 6.27 -11.73
C GLY A 45 -0.42 6.78 -10.31
N CYS A 46 -1.15 6.18 -9.38
CA CYS A 46 -1.17 6.58 -7.97
C CYS A 46 0.15 6.23 -7.26
N LEU A 47 0.85 5.17 -7.68
CA LEU A 47 2.15 4.81 -7.09
C LEU A 47 3.22 5.85 -7.47
N GLU A 48 3.27 6.24 -8.74
CA GLU A 48 4.17 7.31 -9.20
C GLU A 48 3.90 8.61 -8.44
N ARG A 49 2.64 8.96 -8.19
CA ARG A 49 2.29 10.15 -7.40
C ARG A 49 2.84 10.09 -5.97
N CYS A 50 2.86 8.91 -5.35
CA CYS A 50 3.29 8.73 -3.96
C CYS A 50 4.82 8.61 -3.79
N TRP A 51 5.47 7.93 -4.73
CA TRP A 51 6.86 7.48 -4.60
C TRP A 51 7.77 7.88 -5.76
N GLY A 52 7.23 8.52 -6.79
CA GLY A 52 7.93 8.87 -8.04
C GLY A 52 7.88 7.73 -9.06
N GLY A 53 8.23 8.04 -10.32
CA GLY A 53 8.08 7.11 -11.44
C GLY A 53 9.18 6.06 -11.54
N GLY A 54 8.88 5.00 -12.29
CA GLY A 54 9.82 3.95 -12.66
C GLY A 54 10.33 3.12 -11.48
N ARG A 55 11.37 2.30 -11.75
CA ARG A 55 11.95 1.38 -10.76
C ARG A 55 12.49 2.08 -9.52
N GLU A 56 12.97 3.32 -9.65
CA GLU A 56 13.42 4.09 -8.48
C GLU A 56 12.28 4.40 -7.52
N GLY A 57 11.08 4.68 -8.03
CA GLY A 57 9.90 4.87 -7.20
C GLY A 57 9.52 3.61 -6.43
N LEU A 58 9.53 2.47 -7.11
CA LEU A 58 9.31 1.18 -6.48
C LEU A 58 10.36 0.91 -5.39
N GLU A 59 11.64 1.09 -5.67
CA GLU A 59 12.71 0.86 -4.68
C GLU A 59 12.60 1.78 -3.46
N ARG A 60 12.21 3.06 -3.64
CA ARG A 60 11.95 3.97 -2.52
C ARG A 60 10.82 3.44 -1.63
N CYS A 61 9.73 2.97 -2.23
CA CYS A 61 8.59 2.42 -1.52
C CYS A 61 8.95 1.12 -0.77
N LEU A 62 9.60 0.16 -1.43
CA LEU A 62 10.03 -1.08 -0.79
C LEU A 62 11.07 -0.82 0.31
N GLY A 63 11.99 0.10 0.08
CA GLY A 63 12.95 0.57 1.08
C GLY A 63 12.27 1.18 2.30
N PHE A 64 11.17 1.93 2.12
CA PHE A 64 10.36 2.41 3.23
C PHE A 64 9.74 1.26 4.03
N VAL A 65 9.14 0.26 3.36
CA VAL A 65 8.58 -0.93 4.05
C VAL A 65 9.62 -1.64 4.90
N ARG A 66 10.83 -1.84 4.37
CA ARG A 66 11.95 -2.47 5.09
C ARG A 66 12.38 -1.67 6.32
N ARG A 67 12.41 -0.34 6.23
CA ARG A 67 12.72 0.52 7.39
C ARG A 67 11.64 0.43 8.48
N VAL A 68 10.36 0.43 8.10
CA VAL A 68 9.24 0.23 9.04
C VAL A 68 9.33 -1.14 9.73
N GLU A 69 9.62 -2.19 8.96
CA GLU A 69 9.82 -3.53 9.52
C GLU A 69 11.01 -3.58 10.49
N GLY A 70 12.13 -2.96 10.13
CA GLY A 70 13.32 -2.85 10.96
C GLY A 70 13.01 -2.23 12.31
N LEU A 71 12.40 -1.04 12.31
CA LEU A 71 12.05 -0.32 13.55
C LEU A 71 11.08 -1.14 14.43
N ARG A 72 10.10 -1.84 13.83
CA ARG A 72 9.20 -2.71 14.62
C ARG A 72 9.94 -3.89 15.25
N LYS A 73 10.91 -4.49 14.54
CA LYS A 73 11.74 -5.59 15.07
C LYS A 73 12.65 -5.10 16.19
N GLU A 74 13.20 -3.89 16.07
CA GLU A 74 14.03 -3.25 17.08
C GLU A 74 13.23 -2.91 18.35
N GLY A 75 12.06 -2.28 18.21
CA GLY A 75 11.16 -2.02 19.35
C GLY A 75 10.69 -3.29 20.07
N LYS A 76 10.52 -4.41 19.34
CA LYS A 76 10.27 -5.74 19.94
C LYS A 76 11.49 -6.29 20.69
N LYS A 77 12.71 -6.09 20.19
CA LYS A 77 13.93 -6.53 20.89
C LYS A 77 14.18 -5.69 22.15
N ALA A 78 13.95 -4.38 22.10
CA ALA A 78 14.08 -3.47 23.23
C ALA A 78 13.09 -3.80 24.37
N THR A 79 11.89 -4.29 24.05
CA THR A 79 10.90 -4.73 25.05
C THR A 79 11.20 -6.10 25.66
N VAL A 80 11.87 -7.00 24.94
CA VAL A 80 12.30 -8.31 25.46
C VAL A 80 13.61 -8.22 26.26
N GLY A 81 14.43 -7.19 26.01
CA GLY A 81 15.78 -7.03 26.58
C GLY A 81 15.94 -5.92 27.61
N ARG A 82 14.87 -5.34 28.18
CA ARG A 82 14.96 -4.18 29.08
C ARG A 82 15.55 -4.54 30.46
N GLY A 83 16.86 -4.76 30.49
CA GLY A 83 17.76 -4.13 31.45
C GLY A 83 17.92 -2.65 31.07
N ASP A 84 18.05 -1.82 32.09
CA ASP A 84 17.96 -0.37 32.08
C ASP A 84 19.15 0.30 31.35
N GLY A 85 18.86 1.31 30.51
CA GLY A 85 19.85 2.30 30.05
C GLY A 85 20.24 2.25 28.57
N GLY A 86 19.89 3.29 27.80
CA GLY A 86 20.53 3.58 26.51
C GLY A 86 19.73 4.44 25.53
N GLU A 87 19.93 5.76 25.61
CA GLU A 87 19.88 6.80 24.55
C GLU A 87 18.75 6.79 23.49
N GLY A 88 17.63 7.44 23.81
CA GLY A 88 16.47 7.63 22.93
C GLY A 88 16.51 8.82 21.96
N SER A 89 17.68 9.24 21.44
CA SER A 89 17.76 10.37 20.50
C SER A 89 17.70 9.97 19.02
N ASP A 90 18.35 8.86 18.63
CA ASP A 90 18.45 8.41 17.23
C ASP A 90 17.22 7.57 16.79
N GLU A 91 16.60 6.88 17.75
CA GLU A 91 15.36 6.13 17.54
C GLU A 91 14.16 7.08 17.35
N HIS A 92 14.19 8.24 18.02
CA HIS A 92 13.12 9.24 17.94
C HIS A 92 13.11 9.95 16.59
N THR A 93 14.28 10.31 16.05
CA THR A 93 14.44 10.89 14.70
C THR A 93 14.04 9.90 13.61
N GLY A 94 14.39 8.62 13.76
CA GLY A 94 13.97 7.58 12.82
C GLY A 94 12.45 7.38 12.77
N LEU A 95 11.77 7.43 13.92
CA LEU A 95 10.31 7.34 13.98
C LEU A 95 9.62 8.56 13.33
N GLU A 96 10.11 9.77 13.61
CA GLU A 96 9.58 11.01 13.01
C GLU A 96 9.76 11.03 11.49
N ASP A 97 10.90 10.53 10.99
CA ASP A 97 11.16 10.39 9.57
C ASP A 97 10.18 9.41 8.90
N LEU A 98 9.94 8.26 9.52
CA LEU A 98 8.99 7.28 9.01
C LEU A 98 7.55 7.77 9.06
N GLU A 99 7.15 8.49 10.12
CA GLU A 99 5.83 9.11 10.21
C GLU A 99 5.64 10.14 9.10
N ARG A 100 6.62 11.03 8.90
CA ARG A 100 6.57 12.05 7.85
C ARG A 100 6.45 11.43 6.46
N GLU A 101 7.21 10.38 6.18
CA GLU A 101 7.13 9.68 4.89
C GLU A 101 5.82 8.91 4.70
N SER A 102 5.31 8.24 5.74
CA SER A 102 4.01 7.58 5.69
C SER A 102 2.89 8.58 5.46
N ARG A 103 2.95 9.74 6.12
CA ARG A 103 1.99 10.84 5.94
C ARG A 103 2.05 11.36 4.51
N ARG A 104 3.24 11.61 3.97
CA ARG A 104 3.44 12.07 2.59
C ARG A 104 2.80 11.12 1.58
N GLU A 105 2.99 9.82 1.75
CA GLU A 105 2.36 8.81 0.88
C GLU A 105 0.83 8.87 0.97
N ILE A 106 0.27 8.87 2.18
CA ILE A 106 -1.20 8.89 2.37
C ILE A 106 -1.80 10.18 1.81
N GLU A 107 -1.19 11.33 2.05
CA GLU A 107 -1.62 12.61 1.51
C GLU A 107 -1.54 12.64 -0.03
N ALA A 108 -0.46 12.11 -0.61
CA ALA A 108 -0.31 12.01 -2.06
C ALA A 108 -1.36 11.08 -2.69
N LEU A 109 -1.65 9.94 -2.06
CA LEU A 109 -2.66 8.98 -2.49
C LEU A 109 -4.07 9.57 -2.41
N VAL A 110 -4.41 10.21 -1.28
CA VAL A 110 -5.70 10.90 -1.11
C VAL A 110 -5.81 12.03 -2.13
N GLY A 111 -4.75 12.81 -2.34
CA GLY A 111 -4.71 13.86 -3.36
C GLY A 111 -4.97 13.31 -4.77
N TRP A 112 -4.34 12.19 -5.12
CA TRP A 112 -4.59 11.50 -6.39
C TRP A 112 -6.06 11.07 -6.53
N CYS A 113 -6.63 10.46 -5.49
CA CYS A 113 -8.03 10.05 -5.49
C CYS A 113 -8.98 11.26 -5.64
N VAL A 114 -8.70 12.36 -4.96
CA VAL A 114 -9.48 13.60 -5.07
C VAL A 114 -9.40 14.18 -6.49
N GLU A 115 -8.22 14.22 -7.10
CA GLU A 115 -8.04 14.67 -8.49
C GLU A 115 -8.79 13.74 -9.47
N ARG A 116 -8.77 12.43 -9.23
CA ARG A 116 -9.33 11.42 -10.13
C ARG A 116 -10.84 11.26 -10.03
N PHE A 117 -11.40 11.35 -8.83
CA PHE A 117 -12.81 11.03 -8.54
C PHE A 117 -13.61 12.25 -8.07
N GLY A 118 -12.95 13.33 -7.67
CA GLY A 118 -13.59 14.47 -7.04
C GLY A 118 -14.05 14.17 -5.60
N THR A 119 -14.65 15.18 -4.97
CA THR A 119 -15.19 15.12 -3.59
C THR A 119 -16.70 15.33 -3.54
N ALA A 120 -17.33 15.57 -4.69
CA ALA A 120 -18.77 15.77 -4.77
C ALA A 120 -19.52 14.48 -4.41
N LYS A 121 -20.65 14.63 -3.74
CA LYS A 121 -21.55 13.51 -3.47
C LYS A 121 -22.03 12.92 -4.80
N CYS A 122 -21.91 11.60 -4.96
CA CYS A 122 -22.53 10.88 -6.05
C CYS A 122 -24.03 10.68 -5.72
N GLU A 123 -24.91 11.48 -6.32
CA GLU A 123 -26.36 11.38 -6.09
C GLU A 123 -27.00 10.17 -6.78
N ASP A 124 -26.44 9.76 -7.92
CA ASP A 124 -26.83 8.58 -8.67
C ASP A 124 -25.62 7.71 -8.98
N ALA A 125 -25.46 6.65 -8.19
CA ALA A 125 -24.38 5.68 -8.34
C ALA A 125 -24.60 4.69 -9.49
N THR A 126 -25.78 4.65 -10.14
CA THR A 126 -26.08 3.64 -11.17
C THR A 126 -25.15 3.74 -12.38
N GLN A 127 -24.61 4.93 -12.65
CA GLN A 127 -23.69 5.20 -13.77
C GLN A 127 -22.23 4.84 -13.45
N VAL A 128 -21.88 4.68 -12.17
CA VAL A 128 -20.51 4.38 -11.71
C VAL A 128 -20.40 3.03 -11.00
N TRP A 129 -21.53 2.43 -10.64
CA TRP A 129 -21.59 1.11 -10.05
C TRP A 129 -21.27 0.06 -11.10
N VAL A 130 -20.24 -0.74 -10.83
CA VAL A 130 -19.85 -1.86 -11.68
C VAL A 130 -20.11 -3.15 -10.91
N ARG A 131 -20.89 -4.05 -11.51
CA ARG A 131 -21.03 -5.42 -10.99
C ARG A 131 -19.82 -6.24 -11.39
N ASP A 132 -19.21 -6.92 -10.43
CA ASP A 132 -18.25 -7.98 -10.75
C ASP A 132 -18.92 -9.04 -11.63
N ARG A 133 -18.24 -9.45 -12.70
CA ARG A 133 -18.65 -10.63 -13.47
C ARG A 133 -18.49 -11.87 -12.59
N GLU A 134 -19.25 -12.90 -12.88
CA GLU A 134 -19.20 -14.15 -12.12
C GLU A 134 -17.77 -14.73 -12.08
N GLU A 135 -17.02 -14.62 -13.18
CA GLU A 135 -15.60 -15.03 -13.22
C GLU A 135 -14.73 -14.26 -12.23
N VAL A 136 -14.90 -12.94 -12.13
CA VAL A 136 -14.15 -12.08 -11.19
C VAL A 136 -14.57 -12.38 -9.75
N ARG A 137 -15.85 -12.69 -9.53
CA ARG A 137 -16.36 -13.04 -8.22
C ARG A 137 -15.79 -14.37 -7.74
N GLU A 138 -15.73 -15.38 -8.60
CA GLU A 138 -15.15 -16.68 -8.25
C GLU A 138 -13.64 -16.58 -8.06
N MET A 139 -12.91 -15.83 -8.91
CA MET A 139 -11.47 -15.54 -8.66
C MET A 139 -11.24 -14.83 -7.32
N LYS A 140 -12.05 -13.81 -6.97
CA LYS A 140 -11.99 -13.15 -5.65
C LYS A 140 -12.27 -14.14 -4.52
N LYS A 141 -13.19 -15.08 -4.71
CA LYS A 141 -13.56 -16.09 -3.73
C LYS A 141 -12.47 -17.14 -3.54
N GLU A 142 -11.80 -17.55 -4.62
CA GLU A 142 -10.61 -18.43 -4.60
C GLU A 142 -9.41 -17.74 -3.94
N MET A 143 -9.22 -16.45 -4.20
CA MET A 143 -8.20 -15.60 -3.56
C MET A 143 -8.42 -15.41 -2.05
N VAL A 144 -9.67 -15.45 -1.56
CA VAL A 144 -10.03 -15.20 -0.15
C VAL A 144 -10.24 -16.50 0.64
N VAL A 145 -10.78 -17.56 0.02
CA VAL A 145 -11.23 -18.79 0.71
C VAL A 145 -10.59 -20.05 0.13
N GLY A 146 -10.22 -20.05 -1.16
CA GLY A 146 -9.81 -21.25 -1.89
C GLY A 146 -8.33 -21.64 -1.75
N GLY A 147 -7.49 -20.80 -1.16
CA GLY A 147 -6.05 -21.06 -1.05
C GLY A 147 -5.28 -21.01 -2.37
N GLU A 148 -5.94 -20.65 -3.48
CA GLU A 148 -5.37 -20.43 -4.82
C GLU A 148 -4.97 -18.96 -5.05
N GLY A 149 -5.22 -18.09 -4.06
CA GLY A 149 -4.48 -16.84 -3.97
C GLY A 149 -2.98 -17.12 -4.00
N TRP A 150 -2.17 -16.24 -4.58
CA TRP A 150 -0.70 -16.28 -4.49
C TRP A 150 -0.17 -16.28 -3.04
N ARG A 151 -1.06 -16.27 -2.04
CA ARG A 151 -0.83 -15.95 -0.64
C ARG A 151 -1.68 -16.87 0.22
N GLN A 152 -1.02 -17.62 1.10
CA GLN A 152 -1.65 -18.45 2.14
C GLN A 152 -1.83 -17.56 3.37
N PHE A 153 -3.07 -17.42 3.86
CA PHE A 153 -3.40 -16.71 5.11
C PHE A 153 -3.38 -17.67 6.31
#